data_AF-A0A2V4W6A5-F1
#
_entry.id   AF-A0A2V4W6A5-F1
#
_cell.length_a   1.000
_cell.length_b   1.000
_cell.length_c   1.000
_cell.angle_alpha   90.00
_cell.angle_beta   90.00
_cell.angle_gamma   90.00
#
_symmetry.space_group_name_H-M   'P 1'
#
loop_
_entity.id
_entity.type
_entity.pdbx_description
1 polymer ?
#
loop_
_entity_poly.entity_id
_entity_poly.type
_entity_poly.pdbx_seq_one_letter_code
_entity_poly.pdbx_strand_id
1 'polypeptide(L)' 'MRELSILKDQIEQGRQELSRLVDQYGIPNVKVLEQSMALDELINEYNRFTLGMNMRK' A
#
# COMPACT_ATOMS: atom_id res chain seq x y z
N MET A 1 11.92 13.49 -1.87
CA MET A 1 12.57 12.56 -0.91
C MET A 1 11.70 12.28 0.31
N ARG A 2 11.16 13.30 1.03
CA ARG A 2 10.25 13.05 2.18
C ARG A 2 8.92 12.37 1.80
N GLU A 3 8.29 12.77 0.70
CA GLU A 3 7.01 12.19 0.25
C GLU A 3 7.09 10.69 -0.06
N LEU A 4 8.18 10.24 -0.70
CA LEU A 4 8.42 8.82 -0.94
C LEU A 4 8.61 8.02 0.34
N SER A 5 9.22 8.62 1.36
CA SER A 5 9.36 7.98 2.68
C SER A 5 7.99 7.82 3.35
N ILE A 6 7.16 8.86 3.29
CA ILE A 6 5.81 8.84 3.86
C ILE A 6 4.96 7.77 3.17
N LEU A 7 4.95 7.72 1.83
CA LEU A 7 4.23 6.70 1.07
C LEU A 7 4.73 5.29 1.41
N LYS A 8 6.04 5.11 1.55
CA LYS A 8 6.63 3.82 1.94
C LYS A 8 6.17 3.39 3.34
N ASP A 9 6.15 4.32 4.30
CA ASP A 9 5.70 4.03 5.67
C ASP A 9 4.21 3.69 5.70
N GLN A 10 3.38 4.39 4.92
CA GLN A 10 1.95 4.10 4.77
C GLN A 10 1.70 2.73 4.14
N ILE A 11 2.47 2.34 3.12
CA ILE A 11 2.42 1.00 2.53
C ILE A 11 2.75 -0.06 3.58
N GLU A 12 3.78 0.15 4.39
CA GLU A 12 4.17 -0.81 5.43
C GLU A 12 3.10 -0.96 6.52
N GLN A 13 2.51 0.16 6.96
CA GLN A 13 1.38 0.14 7.88
C GLN A 13 0.18 -0.61 7.29
N GLY A 14 -0.16 -0.33 6.02
CA GLY A 14 -1.24 -1.01 5.32
C GLY A 14 -1.02 -2.52 5.18
N ARG A 15 0.23 -2.97 4.99
CA ARG A 15 0.60 -4.40 4.98
C ARG A 15 0.37 -5.06 6.33
N GLN A 16 0.78 -4.40 7.41
CA GLN A 16 0.60 -4.94 8.77
C GLN A 16 -0.89 -5.04 9.13
N GLU A 17 -1.67 -4.03 8.76
CA GLU A 17 -3.12 -4.03 8.98
C GLU A 17 -3.82 -5.11 8.15
N LEU A 18 -3.46 -5.27 6.88
CA LEU A 18 -3.99 -6.34 6.03
C LEU A 18 -3.68 -7.73 6.63
N SER A 19 -2.45 -7.95 7.10
CA SER A 19 -2.06 -9.21 7.75
C SER A 19 -2.93 -9.49 8.97
N ARG A 20 -3.14 -8.48 9.85
CA ARG A 20 -4.00 -8.63 11.04
C ARG A 20 -5.44 -8.96 10.66
N LEU A 21 -5.98 -8.32 9.62
CA LEU A 21 -7.35 -8.58 9.16
C LEU A 21 -7.49 -9.98 8.55
N VAL A 22 -6.48 -10.45 7.80
CA VAL A 22 -6.44 -11.81 7.26
C VAL A 22 -6.39 -12.83 8.40
N ASP A 23 -5.56 -12.61 9.40
CA ASP A 23 -5.44 -13.50 10.57
C ASP A 23 -6.75 -13.55 11.37
N GLN A 24 -7.46 -12.42 11.48
CA GLN A 24 -8.69 -12.31 12.27
C GLN A 24 -9.94 -12.84 11.54
N TYR A 25 -10.05 -12.58 10.23
CA TYR A 25 -11.31 -12.76 9.50
C TYR A 25 -11.19 -13.70 8.29
N GLY A 26 -9.97 -14.02 7.84
CA GLY A 26 -9.70 -14.75 6.61
C GLY A 26 -9.83 -13.89 5.34
N ILE A 27 -9.22 -14.38 4.28
CA ILE A 27 -9.10 -13.67 2.98
C ILE A 27 -10.44 -13.21 2.38
N PRO A 28 -11.53 -13.99 2.35
CA PRO A 28 -12.75 -13.58 1.64
C PRO A 28 -13.57 -12.51 2.39
N ASN A 29 -13.11 -12.05 3.56
CA ASN A 29 -13.83 -11.03 4.31
C ASN A 29 -13.76 -9.67 3.59
N VAL A 30 -14.90 -8.98 3.50
CA VAL A 30 -15.00 -7.67 2.84
C VAL A 30 -13.98 -6.65 3.36
N LYS A 31 -13.70 -6.65 4.68
CA LYS A 31 -12.71 -5.73 5.27
C LYS A 31 -11.28 -6.01 4.79
N VAL A 32 -10.96 -7.29 4.56
CA VAL A 32 -9.65 -7.70 4.02
C VAL A 32 -9.53 -7.24 2.56
N LEU A 33 -10.61 -7.39 1.78
CA LEU A 33 -10.63 -6.96 0.38
C LEU A 33 -10.52 -5.43 0.26
N GLU A 34 -11.28 -4.67 1.05
CA GLU A 34 -11.23 -3.21 1.09
C GLU A 34 -9.83 -2.71 1.47
N GLN A 35 -9.23 -3.30 2.52
CA GLN A 35 -7.87 -2.95 2.93
C GLN A 35 -6.83 -3.29 1.86
N SER A 36 -7.00 -4.42 1.16
CA SER A 36 -6.12 -4.79 0.05
C SER A 36 -6.19 -3.77 -1.09
N MET A 37 -7.40 -3.31 -1.42
CA MET A 37 -7.59 -2.28 -2.46
C MET A 37 -6.93 -0.96 -2.08
N ALA A 38 -7.11 -0.51 -0.83
CA ALA A 38 -6.46 0.71 -0.33
C ALA A 38 -4.92 0.60 -0.36
N LEU A 39 -4.38 -0.56 0.01
CA LEU A 39 -2.94 -0.82 -0.06
C LEU A 39 -2.43 -0.81 -1.51
N ASP A 40 -3.17 -1.39 -2.45
CA ASP A 40 -2.80 -1.37 -3.87
C ASP A 40 -2.79 0.05 -4.45
N GLU A 41 -3.72 0.92 -4.04
CA GLU A 41 -3.71 2.33 -4.43
C GLU A 41 -2.45 3.07 -3.95
N LEU A 42 -2.05 2.86 -2.69
CA LEU A 42 -0.82 3.44 -2.12
C LEU A 42 0.43 2.94 -2.85
N ILE A 43 0.50 1.65 -3.15
CA ILE A 43 1.60 1.06 -3.92
C ILE A 43 1.66 1.66 -5.33
N ASN A 44 0.50 1.79 -6.00
CA ASN A 44 0.42 2.39 -7.31
C ASN A 44 0.86 3.86 -7.30
N GLU A 45 0.54 4.61 -6.25
CA GLU A 45 1.00 5.98 -6.08
C GLU A 45 2.53 6.05 -5.90
N TYR A 46 3.09 5.23 -5.01
CA TYR A 46 4.54 5.12 -4.84
C TYR A 46 5.26 4.75 -6.15
N ASN A 47 4.69 3.80 -6.90
CA ASN A 47 5.22 3.39 -8.21
C ASN A 47 5.15 4.53 -9.23
N ARG A 48 4.08 5.33 -9.27
CA ARG A 48 3.98 6.52 -10.13
C ARG A 48 5.07 7.55 -9.80
N PHE A 49 5.31 7.83 -8.52
CA PHE A 49 6.35 8.77 -8.12
C PHE A 49 7.76 8.26 -8.46
N THR A 50 8.04 6.99 -8.22
CA THR A 50 9.36 6.39 -8.49
C THR A 50 9.64 6.22 -9.99
N LEU A 51 8.67 5.72 -10.76
CA LEU A 51 8.78 5.57 -12.22
C LEU A 51 8.78 6.92 -12.94
N GLY A 52 7.96 7.89 -12.49
CA GLY A 52 7.96 9.25 -13.02
C GLY A 52 9.27 10.00 -12.77
N MET A 53 9.97 9.71 -11.67
CA MET A 53 11.34 10.20 -11.45
C MET A 53 12.36 9.56 -12.41
N ASN A 54 12.21 8.29 -12.75
CA ASN A 54 13.12 7.58 -13.66
C ASN A 54 13.01 8.03 -15.12
N MET A 55 11.87 8.57 -15.56
CA MET A 55 11.69 9.10 -16.93
C MET A 55 12.23 10.54 -17.12
N ARG A 56 12.66 11.22 -16.04
CA ARG A 56 13.24 12.57 -16.10
C ARG A 56 14.78 12.58 -16.09
N LYS A 57 15.40 11.43 -16.38
CA LYS A 57 16.86 11.25 -16.38
C LYS A 57 17.39 11.06 -17.79
#